data_AF-A0A095WSD1-F1
#
_entry.id   AF-A0A095WSD1-F1
#
_cell.length_a   1.000
_cell.length_b   1.000
_cell.length_c   1.000
_cell.angle_alpha   90.00
_cell.angle_beta   90.00
_cell.angle_gamma   90.00
#
_symmetry.space_group_name_H-M   'P 1'
#
loop_
_entity.id
_entity.type
_entity.pdbx_description
1 polymer ?
#
loop_
_entity_poly.entity_id
_entity_poly.type
_entity_poly.pdbx_seq_one_letter_code
_entity_poly.pdbx_strand_id
1 'polypeptide(L)'
;MSEDQNRDLDAQFRDLVAGMETDLDAGGVPEDAAASQNPTTDDLDTPVDEALHLEGGKLSVALILAPIPSAEALHSLLALSGIHEAVVRLKPWTGVWLRVQTQTTQEDELNVLLTGRRAMPAEVDKVASVISRLSKYGAVAIMSWLVEGDGIEPGVSGQITAQRYVNGHSEDDIPAGLLLGAMPQATEDLLLGRTVPEDYPDSIQADGKGGKRGRFMWFRKR
;
A
#
# COMPACT_ATOMS: atom_id res chain seq x y z
N MET A 1 -51.83 17.13 -3.55
CA MET A 1 -50.79 17.75 -4.39
C MET A 1 -51.23 17.56 -5.83
N SER A 2 -51.45 18.67 -6.53
CA SER A 2 -52.35 18.78 -7.68
C SER A 2 -51.61 18.53 -9.00
N GLU A 3 -52.23 17.83 -9.96
CA GLU A 3 -51.68 17.53 -11.30
C GLU A 3 -51.15 18.75 -12.06
N ASP A 4 -51.66 19.96 -11.77
CA ASP A 4 -51.18 21.21 -12.37
C ASP A 4 -49.70 21.52 -12.04
N GLN A 5 -49.22 21.11 -10.86
CA GLN A 5 -47.83 21.34 -10.46
C GLN A 5 -46.86 20.41 -11.19
N ASN A 6 -47.32 19.23 -11.61
CA ASN A 6 -46.51 18.27 -12.36
C ASN A 6 -46.39 18.68 -13.84
N ARG A 7 -47.44 19.27 -14.41
CA ARG A 7 -47.44 19.79 -15.79
C ARG A 7 -46.54 21.02 -15.97
N ASP A 8 -46.41 21.84 -14.93
CA ASP A 8 -45.50 22.99 -14.91
C ASP A 8 -44.03 22.54 -14.86
N LEU A 9 -43.71 21.51 -14.06
CA LEU A 9 -42.37 20.90 -14.01
C LEU A 9 -41.96 20.26 -15.35
N ASP A 10 -42.88 19.55 -16.02
CA ASP A 10 -42.63 18.95 -17.34
C ASP A 10 -42.47 19.98 -18.47
N ALA A 11 -43.02 21.20 -18.30
CA ALA A 11 -42.83 22.30 -19.23
C ALA A 11 -41.46 22.96 -19.01
N GLN A 12 -41.09 23.22 -17.76
CA GLN A 12 -39.79 23.79 -17.39
C GLN A 12 -38.62 22.88 -17.79
N PHE A 13 -38.78 21.56 -17.67
CA PHE A 13 -37.76 20.60 -18.10
C PHE A 13 -37.58 20.59 -19.62
N ARG A 14 -38.67 20.72 -20.38
CA ARG A 14 -38.60 20.79 -21.85
C ARG A 14 -37.90 22.05 -22.36
N ASP A 15 -38.18 23.20 -21.75
CA ASP A 15 -37.50 24.45 -22.08
C ASP A 15 -36.00 24.37 -21.76
N LEU A 16 -35.63 23.70 -20.67
CA LEU A 16 -34.23 23.52 -20.29
C LEU A 16 -33.48 22.62 -21.30
N VAL A 17 -34.09 21.52 -21.74
CA VAL A 17 -33.50 20.61 -22.75
C VAL A 17 -33.39 21.29 -24.11
N ALA A 18 -34.40 22.07 -24.52
CA ALA A 18 -34.37 22.83 -25.76
C ALA A 18 -33.27 23.91 -25.76
N GLY A 19 -33.01 24.55 -24.60
CA GLY A 19 -31.93 25.52 -24.44
C GLY A 19 -30.52 24.91 -24.58
N MET A 20 -30.31 23.68 -24.11
CA MET A 20 -29.03 22.96 -24.26
C MET A 20 -28.79 22.48 -25.69
N GLU A 21 -29.82 22.07 -26.43
CA GLU A 21 -29.66 21.72 -27.85
C GLU A 21 -29.28 22.94 -28.70
N THR A 22 -29.80 24.14 -28.37
CA THR A 22 -29.42 25.39 -29.07
C THR A 22 -27.98 25.83 -28.80
N ASP A 23 -27.40 25.50 -27.65
CA ASP A 23 -25.99 25.80 -27.32
C ASP A 23 -25.01 24.82 -28.00
N LEU A 24 -25.49 23.65 -28.43
CA LEU A 24 -24.68 22.63 -29.10
C LEU A 24 -24.68 22.77 -30.64
N ASP A 25 -25.73 23.33 -31.23
CA ASP A 25 -25.82 23.57 -32.69
C ASP A 25 -25.27 24.96 -33.13
N ALA A 26 -24.94 25.85 -32.20
CA ALA A 26 -24.30 27.14 -32.47
C ALA A 26 -22.76 27.07 -32.43
N GLY A 27 -22.19 25.99 -32.97
CA GLY A 27 -20.75 25.82 -33.20
C GLY A 27 -20.21 26.78 -34.27
N GLY A 28 -20.17 28.07 -33.97
CA GLY A 28 -19.45 29.09 -34.72
C GLY A 28 -18.34 29.66 -33.87
N VAL A 29 -17.10 29.21 -34.11
CA VAL A 29 -15.91 29.81 -33.50
C VAL A 29 -15.75 31.23 -34.07
N PRO A 30 -15.73 32.31 -33.26
CA PRO A 30 -15.34 33.61 -33.77
C PRO A 30 -13.83 33.60 -34.09
N GLU A 31 -13.51 33.62 -35.39
CA GLU A 31 -12.19 33.96 -35.93
C GLU A 31 -11.90 35.44 -35.67
N ASP A 32 -11.42 35.80 -34.47
CA ASP A 32 -10.53 36.95 -34.27
C ASP A 32 -10.11 37.07 -32.79
N ALA A 33 -9.01 36.41 -32.43
CA ALA A 33 -8.15 36.81 -31.30
C ALA A 33 -6.82 36.05 -31.36
N ALA A 34 -6.01 36.34 -32.37
CA ALA A 34 -4.58 36.10 -32.26
C ALA A 34 -4.01 37.07 -31.20
N ALA A 35 -3.76 36.57 -29.98
CA ALA A 35 -2.54 36.80 -29.20
C ALA A 35 -2.69 36.41 -27.72
N SER A 36 -1.73 35.62 -27.26
CA SER A 36 -1.30 35.46 -25.87
C SER A 36 -2.19 34.64 -24.93
N GLN A 37 -1.90 33.34 -24.86
CA GLN A 37 -1.35 32.65 -23.68
C GLN A 37 -1.47 31.14 -23.93
N ASN A 38 -0.37 30.39 -23.82
CA ASN A 38 -0.42 28.93 -23.72
C ASN A 38 -0.80 28.57 -22.28
N PRO A 39 -1.96 27.97 -22.01
CA PRO A 39 -2.06 26.97 -20.97
C PRO A 39 -1.84 25.62 -21.64
N THR A 40 -0.84 24.90 -21.15
CA THR A 40 -0.69 23.45 -21.39
C THR A 40 -2.01 22.77 -21.09
N THR A 41 -2.70 22.32 -22.13
CA THR A 41 -3.84 21.40 -22.07
C THR A 41 -3.36 20.10 -21.46
N ASP A 42 -3.56 20.02 -20.15
CA ASP A 42 -4.12 18.88 -19.44
C ASP A 42 -3.63 17.48 -19.87
N ASP A 43 -2.45 17.14 -19.35
CA ASP A 43 -1.92 15.77 -19.25
C ASP A 43 -2.55 15.02 -18.05
N LEU A 44 -3.85 15.26 -17.78
CA LEU A 44 -4.63 14.62 -16.69
C LEU A 44 -5.58 13.53 -17.20
N ASP A 45 -5.78 13.41 -18.51
CA ASP A 45 -6.70 12.42 -19.13
C ASP A 45 -6.02 11.09 -19.49
N THR A 46 -4.75 10.91 -19.14
CA THR A 46 -4.13 9.59 -19.23
C THR A 46 -4.60 8.77 -18.02
N PRO A 47 -5.39 7.69 -18.20
CA PRO A 47 -5.73 6.83 -17.08
C PRO A 47 -4.43 6.33 -16.45
N VAL A 48 -4.22 6.68 -15.18
CA VAL A 48 -3.12 6.13 -14.39
C VAL A 48 -3.42 4.65 -14.27
N ASP A 49 -2.53 3.81 -14.77
CA ASP A 49 -2.63 2.36 -14.57
C ASP A 49 -2.32 2.08 -13.09
N GLU A 50 -3.36 2.17 -12.26
CA GLU A 50 -3.31 1.92 -10.81
C GLU A 50 -3.19 0.42 -10.48
N ALA A 51 -3.15 -0.43 -11.51
CA ALA A 51 -2.99 -1.86 -11.34
C ALA A 51 -1.64 -2.19 -10.67
N LEU A 52 -1.71 -2.71 -9.46
CA LEU A 52 -0.56 -3.28 -8.78
C LEU A 52 -0.07 -4.48 -9.58
N HIS A 53 1.16 -4.45 -10.08
CA HIS A 53 1.80 -5.58 -10.77
C HIS A 53 2.87 -6.19 -9.88
N LEU A 54 2.87 -7.52 -9.72
CA LEU A 54 3.84 -8.21 -8.87
C LEU A 54 4.94 -8.84 -9.72
N GLU A 55 6.20 -8.49 -9.45
CA GLU A 55 7.32 -9.18 -10.10
C GLU A 55 7.27 -10.68 -9.85
N GLY A 56 7.08 -11.47 -10.92
CA GLY A 56 6.94 -12.93 -10.84
C GLY A 56 5.56 -13.43 -10.40
N GLY A 57 4.54 -12.56 -10.39
CA GLY A 57 3.14 -12.88 -10.14
C GLY A 57 2.81 -13.24 -8.68
N LYS A 58 3.77 -13.19 -7.76
CA LYS A 58 3.58 -13.47 -6.33
C LYS A 58 4.50 -12.61 -5.47
N LEU A 59 3.99 -12.15 -4.34
CA LEU A 59 4.74 -11.44 -3.33
C LEU A 59 4.42 -12.00 -1.95
N SER A 60 5.45 -12.26 -1.16
CA SER A 60 5.31 -12.64 0.24
C SER A 60 6.32 -11.83 1.03
N VAL A 61 5.82 -10.91 1.85
CA VAL A 61 6.64 -9.96 2.60
C VAL A 61 6.08 -9.81 4.00
N ALA A 62 6.98 -9.69 4.96
CA ALA A 62 6.64 -9.39 6.33
C ALA A 62 7.21 -8.04 6.75
N LEU A 63 6.49 -7.41 7.67
CA LEU A 63 6.92 -6.21 8.37
C LEU A 63 6.71 -6.43 9.87
N ILE A 64 7.79 -6.47 10.64
CA ILE A 64 7.72 -6.56 12.10
C ILE A 64 7.89 -5.18 12.70
N LEU A 65 6.79 -4.62 13.21
CA LEU A 65 6.79 -3.35 13.93
C LEU A 65 7.50 -3.50 15.28
N ALA A 66 8.48 -2.64 15.48
CA ALA A 66 9.30 -2.55 16.68
C ALA A 66 9.13 -1.16 17.31
N PRO A 67 8.81 -1.07 18.62
CA PRO A 67 8.74 0.19 19.34
C PRO A 67 10.14 0.68 19.76
N ILE A 68 11.09 0.64 18.82
CA ILE A 68 12.47 1.10 18.97
C ILE A 68 12.67 2.24 17.95
N PRO A 69 12.77 3.51 18.38
CA PRO A 69 12.72 4.65 17.45
C PRO A 69 13.89 4.76 16.47
N SER A 70 15.05 4.21 16.81
CA SER A 70 16.25 4.27 15.97
C SER A 70 16.37 3.00 15.11
N ALA A 71 16.38 3.18 13.79
CA ALA A 71 16.60 2.11 12.83
C ALA A 71 17.99 1.48 12.98
N GLU A 72 19.02 2.31 13.18
CA GLU A 72 20.41 1.86 13.43
C GLU A 72 20.53 1.04 14.71
N ALA A 73 19.87 1.48 15.79
CA ALA A 73 19.90 0.76 17.05
C ALA A 73 19.18 -0.59 16.93
N LEU A 74 18.02 -0.62 16.28
CA LEU A 74 17.29 -1.86 16.04
C LEU A 74 18.11 -2.84 15.18
N HIS A 75 18.68 -2.38 14.07
CA HIS A 75 19.54 -3.18 13.21
C HIS A 75 20.74 -3.76 13.97
N SER A 76 21.42 -2.93 14.76
CA SER A 76 22.56 -3.34 15.58
C SER A 76 22.18 -4.40 16.61
N LEU A 77 21.03 -4.25 17.29
CA LEU A 77 20.55 -5.23 18.26
C LEU A 77 20.18 -6.56 17.60
N LEU A 78 19.59 -6.53 16.41
CA LEU A 78 19.26 -7.72 15.63
C LEU A 78 20.53 -8.45 15.17
N ALA A 79 21.57 -7.71 14.76
CA ALA A 79 22.85 -8.29 14.37
C ALA A 79 23.50 -9.10 15.50
N LEU A 80 23.31 -8.71 16.77
CA LEU A 80 23.78 -9.49 17.93
C LEU A 80 23.13 -10.88 18.03
N SER A 81 21.95 -11.05 17.43
CA SER A 81 21.24 -12.34 17.33
C SER A 81 21.44 -13.06 16.00
N GLY A 82 22.34 -12.54 15.15
CA GLY A 82 22.62 -13.07 13.81
C GLY A 82 21.52 -12.78 12.79
N ILE A 83 20.71 -11.73 13.01
CA ILE A 83 19.65 -11.29 12.09
C ILE A 83 20.16 -10.05 11.35
N HIS A 84 20.15 -10.12 10.01
CA HIS A 84 20.65 -9.08 9.12
C HIS A 84 19.58 -8.69 8.10
N GLU A 85 18.43 -8.25 8.60
CA GLU A 85 17.31 -7.81 7.76
C GLU A 85 17.26 -6.29 7.64
N ALA A 86 16.57 -5.80 6.61
CA ALA A 86 16.39 -4.37 6.41
C ALA A 86 15.47 -3.78 7.50
N VAL A 87 15.82 -2.60 7.98
CA VAL A 87 15.07 -1.87 9.00
C VAL A 87 14.56 -0.57 8.40
N VAL A 88 13.23 -0.44 8.31
CA VAL A 88 12.55 0.71 7.73
C VAL A 88 12.06 1.66 8.81
N ARG A 89 12.28 2.97 8.61
CA ARG A 89 11.76 4.00 9.49
C ARG A 89 10.36 4.46 9.04
N LEU A 90 9.35 4.12 9.84
CA LEU A 90 7.92 4.36 9.61
C LEU A 90 7.34 5.33 10.67
N LYS A 91 7.82 6.58 10.70
CA LYS A 91 7.58 7.53 11.81
C LYS A 91 6.10 7.50 12.31
N PRO A 92 5.85 7.28 13.61
CA PRO A 92 6.81 7.20 14.72
C PRO A 92 7.47 5.81 14.92
N TRP A 93 7.06 4.80 14.17
CA TRP A 93 7.47 3.40 14.26
C TRP A 93 8.76 3.10 13.48
N THR A 94 9.36 1.97 13.81
CA THR A 94 10.40 1.33 13.01
C THR A 94 9.93 -0.09 12.74
N GLY A 95 10.20 -0.61 11.55
CA GLY A 95 9.84 -1.97 11.19
C GLY A 95 11.03 -2.74 10.64
N VAL A 96 11.09 -4.04 10.87
CA VAL A 96 11.99 -4.93 10.14
C VAL A 96 11.22 -5.48 8.95
N TRP A 97 11.75 -5.27 7.75
CA TRP A 97 11.17 -5.77 6.51
C TRP A 97 11.97 -6.97 6.04
N LEU A 98 11.27 -8.03 5.65
CA LEU A 98 11.87 -9.22 5.08
C LEU A 98 10.97 -9.80 3.97
N ARG A 99 11.61 -10.28 2.92
CA ARG A 99 10.95 -11.03 1.85
C ARG A 99 10.93 -12.50 2.23
N VAL A 100 9.74 -13.09 2.22
CA VAL A 100 9.50 -14.43 2.73
C VAL A 100 9.33 -15.38 1.55
N GLN A 101 10.12 -16.45 1.52
CA GLN A 101 9.94 -17.51 0.52
C GLN A 101 8.99 -18.57 1.08
N THR A 102 7.71 -18.47 0.76
CA THR A 102 6.73 -19.50 1.17
C THR A 102 6.53 -20.53 0.07
N GLN A 103 6.92 -21.78 0.33
CA GLN A 103 6.38 -22.93 -0.39
C GLN A 103 5.09 -23.35 0.31
N THR A 104 3.94 -22.90 -0.20
CA THR A 104 2.64 -23.32 0.33
C THR A 104 2.37 -24.77 -0.08
N THR A 105 2.03 -25.62 0.89
CA THR A 105 1.57 -27.00 0.60
C THR A 105 0.06 -27.06 0.48
N GLN A 106 -0.49 -28.12 -0.14
CA GLN A 106 -1.94 -28.33 -0.20
C GLN A 106 -2.58 -28.47 1.19
N GLU A 107 -1.84 -29.03 2.16
CA GLU A 107 -2.30 -29.13 3.54
C GLU A 107 -2.44 -27.75 4.18
N ASP A 108 -1.50 -26.83 3.91
CA ASP A 108 -1.59 -25.45 4.38
C ASP A 108 -2.80 -24.73 3.80
N GLU A 109 -3.08 -24.92 2.50
CA GLU A 109 -4.26 -24.32 1.86
C GLU A 109 -5.55 -24.85 2.45
N LEU A 110 -5.66 -26.16 2.64
CA LEU A 110 -6.82 -26.77 3.30
C LEU A 110 -6.98 -26.24 4.73
N ASN A 111 -5.89 -26.11 5.49
CA ASN A 111 -5.94 -25.60 6.85
C ASN A 111 -6.43 -24.14 6.90
N VAL A 112 -6.01 -23.30 5.96
CA VAL A 112 -6.54 -21.94 5.81
C VAL A 112 -8.04 -21.97 5.51
N LEU A 113 -8.51 -22.85 4.62
CA LEU A 113 -9.94 -22.97 4.31
C LEU A 113 -10.77 -23.40 5.54
N LEU A 114 -10.22 -24.25 6.40
CA LEU A 114 -10.91 -24.76 7.59
C LEU A 114 -10.88 -23.80 8.77
N THR A 115 -9.76 -23.09 8.96
CA THR A 115 -9.52 -22.26 10.17
C THR A 115 -9.61 -20.77 9.88
N GLY A 116 -9.56 -20.36 8.62
CA GLY A 116 -9.40 -18.97 8.20
C GLY A 116 -8.03 -18.38 8.52
N ARG A 117 -7.09 -19.19 9.04
CA ARG A 117 -5.79 -18.71 9.53
C ARG A 117 -4.64 -19.34 8.77
N ARG A 118 -3.68 -18.50 8.41
CA ARG A 118 -2.39 -18.92 7.89
C ARG A 118 -1.35 -18.78 8.99
N ALA A 119 -0.61 -19.84 9.26
CA ALA A 119 0.47 -19.81 10.25
C ALA A 119 1.56 -18.82 9.85
N MET A 120 2.15 -18.16 10.84
CA MET A 120 3.27 -17.24 10.61
C MET A 120 4.50 -18.04 10.14
N PRO A 121 5.19 -17.63 9.05
CA PRO A 121 6.42 -18.28 8.61
C PRO A 121 7.49 -18.27 9.70
N ALA A 122 8.26 -19.35 9.81
CA ALA A 122 9.24 -19.54 10.90
C ALA A 122 10.31 -18.44 10.96
N GLU A 123 10.72 -17.90 9.81
CA GLU A 123 11.68 -16.78 9.76
C GLU A 123 11.10 -15.49 10.32
N VAL A 124 9.82 -15.20 10.05
CA VAL A 124 9.09 -14.05 10.59
C VAL A 124 8.89 -14.22 12.09
N ASP A 125 8.50 -15.43 12.52
CA ASP A 125 8.32 -15.79 13.93
C ASP A 125 9.62 -15.61 14.74
N LYS A 126 10.75 -16.05 14.19
CA LYS A 126 12.07 -15.87 14.80
C LYS A 126 12.39 -14.38 15.01
N VAL A 127 12.22 -13.56 13.98
CA VAL A 127 12.51 -12.12 14.04
C VAL A 127 11.60 -11.43 15.05
N ALA A 128 10.29 -11.67 15.00
CA ALA A 128 9.32 -11.09 15.92
C ALA A 128 9.54 -11.53 17.38
N SER A 129 9.92 -12.79 17.59
CA SER A 129 10.28 -13.33 18.90
C SER A 129 11.54 -12.67 19.47
N VAL A 130 12.55 -12.36 18.65
CA VAL A 130 13.73 -11.61 19.10
C VAL A 130 13.35 -10.17 19.48
N ILE A 131 12.65 -9.46 18.60
CA ILE A 131 12.28 -8.05 18.83
C ILE A 131 11.39 -7.90 20.07
N SER A 132 10.44 -8.82 20.26
CA SER A 132 9.54 -8.78 21.42
C SER A 132 10.26 -9.00 22.77
N ARG A 133 11.47 -9.57 22.79
CA ARG A 133 12.32 -9.64 24.00
C ARG A 133 13.14 -8.37 24.21
N LEU A 134 13.44 -7.62 23.14
CA LEU A 134 14.16 -6.34 23.20
C LEU A 134 13.29 -5.18 23.67
N SER A 135 11.97 -5.37 23.70
CA SER A 135 10.98 -4.33 23.99
C SER A 135 9.99 -4.79 25.06
N LYS A 136 9.75 -3.94 26.06
CA LYS A 136 8.70 -4.17 27.07
C LYS A 136 7.27 -4.18 26.49
N TYR A 137 7.07 -3.57 25.32
CA TYR A 137 5.76 -3.50 24.66
C TYR A 137 5.53 -4.67 23.70
N GLY A 138 6.55 -5.50 23.48
CA GLY A 138 6.54 -6.57 22.49
C GLY A 138 6.84 -6.08 21.08
N ALA A 139 6.36 -6.85 20.10
CA ALA A 139 6.44 -6.58 18.66
C ALA A 139 5.11 -6.97 17.99
N VAL A 140 4.88 -6.46 16.78
CA VAL A 140 3.74 -6.87 15.95
C VAL A 140 4.27 -7.30 14.59
N ALA A 141 4.06 -8.56 14.22
CA ALA A 141 4.39 -9.07 12.90
C ALA A 141 3.19 -8.92 11.98
N ILE A 142 3.38 -8.27 10.83
CA ILE A 142 2.40 -8.17 9.76
C ILE A 142 2.94 -8.99 8.59
N MET A 143 2.12 -9.85 8.01
CA MET A 143 2.51 -10.70 6.91
C MET A 143 1.53 -10.53 5.75
N SER A 144 2.06 -10.31 4.56
CA SER A 144 1.32 -10.12 3.32
C SER A 144 1.66 -11.25 2.35
N TRP A 145 0.63 -11.97 1.88
CA TRP A 145 0.74 -12.96 0.81
C TRP A 145 -0.14 -12.53 -0.35
N LEU A 146 0.49 -12.10 -1.44
CA LEU A 146 -0.19 -11.59 -2.61
C LEU A 146 0.13 -12.47 -3.82
N VAL A 147 -0.88 -12.65 -4.66
CA VAL A 147 -0.82 -13.38 -5.92
C VAL A 147 -1.55 -12.53 -6.96
N GLU A 148 -0.90 -12.35 -8.09
CA GLU A 148 -1.49 -11.69 -9.24
C GLU A 148 -2.47 -12.66 -9.92
N GLY A 149 -3.70 -12.18 -10.14
CA GLY A 149 -4.73 -12.94 -10.84
C GLY A 149 -4.47 -12.94 -12.34
N ASP A 150 -4.64 -14.09 -12.98
CA ASP A 150 -4.60 -14.29 -14.43
C ASP A 150 -6.00 -14.22 -15.08
N GLY A 151 -6.97 -13.67 -14.35
CA GLY A 151 -8.40 -13.65 -14.70
C GLY A 151 -8.86 -12.48 -15.58
N ILE A 152 -10.17 -12.42 -15.79
CA ILE A 152 -10.86 -11.44 -16.66
C ILE A 152 -10.81 -10.02 -16.06
N GLU A 153 -10.69 -9.91 -14.74
CA GLU A 153 -10.37 -8.67 -14.02
C GLU A 153 -8.90 -8.76 -13.57
N PRO A 154 -7.96 -8.10 -14.27
CA PRO A 154 -6.56 -8.07 -13.84
C PRO A 154 -6.48 -7.39 -12.47
N GLY A 155 -5.73 -8.00 -11.55
CA GLY A 155 -5.59 -7.47 -10.20
C GLY A 155 -4.78 -8.35 -9.27
N VAL A 156 -4.37 -7.77 -8.15
CA VAL A 156 -3.64 -8.49 -7.09
C VAL A 156 -4.61 -8.89 -6.01
N SER A 157 -4.64 -10.18 -5.73
CA SER A 157 -5.43 -10.78 -4.65
C SER A 157 -4.50 -11.32 -3.57
N GLY A 158 -4.98 -11.43 -2.34
CA GLY A 158 -4.14 -11.94 -1.28
C GLY A 158 -4.73 -11.76 0.10
N GLN A 159 -3.92 -12.12 1.09
CA GLN A 159 -4.27 -12.01 2.50
C GLN A 159 -3.18 -11.24 3.23
N ILE A 160 -3.58 -10.37 4.15
CA ILE A 160 -2.69 -9.74 5.11
C ILE A 160 -3.15 -10.18 6.51
N THR A 161 -2.24 -10.73 7.30
CA THR A 161 -2.47 -11.05 8.71
C THR A 161 -1.55 -10.23 9.60
N ALA A 162 -1.94 -10.07 10.86
CA ALA A 162 -1.10 -9.46 11.87
C ALA A 162 -1.18 -10.26 13.17
N GLN A 163 -0.05 -10.40 13.86
CA GLN A 163 0.04 -11.15 15.10
C GLN A 163 0.93 -10.42 16.10
N ARG A 164 0.50 -10.40 17.36
CA ARG A 164 1.28 -9.80 18.45
C ARG A 164 2.29 -10.79 19.01
N TYR A 165 3.45 -10.28 19.41
CA TYR A 165 4.50 -11.03 20.09
C TYR A 165 4.91 -10.36 21.39
N VAL A 166 5.03 -11.12 22.47
CA VAL A 166 5.46 -10.65 23.79
C VAL A 166 6.42 -11.65 24.42
N ASN A 167 7.54 -11.14 24.95
CA ASN A 167 8.55 -11.95 25.63
C ASN A 167 9.03 -13.17 24.81
N GLY A 168 8.99 -13.07 23.47
CA GLY A 168 9.40 -14.13 22.57
C GLY A 168 8.35 -15.21 22.27
N HIS A 169 7.09 -14.94 22.55
CA HIS A 169 5.96 -15.82 22.23
C HIS A 169 4.91 -15.06 21.42
N SER A 170 4.25 -15.75 20.50
CA SER A 170 3.09 -15.24 19.79
C SER A 170 1.86 -15.23 20.70
N GLU A 171 1.01 -14.23 20.51
CA GLU A 171 -0.28 -14.08 21.15
C GLU A 171 -1.40 -14.10 20.09
N ASP A 172 -2.56 -13.55 20.45
CA ASP A 172 -3.73 -13.45 19.59
C ASP A 172 -3.47 -12.63 18.33
N ASP A 173 -4.19 -12.99 17.27
CA ASP A 173 -4.19 -12.29 16.00
C ASP A 173 -4.80 -10.91 16.15
N ILE A 174 -4.22 -9.94 15.43
CA ILE A 174 -4.73 -8.58 15.32
C ILE A 174 -5.46 -8.45 13.98
N PRO A 175 -6.67 -7.86 13.92
CA PRO A 175 -7.32 -7.52 12.67
C PRO A 175 -6.43 -6.59 11.83
N ALA A 176 -5.84 -7.12 10.75
CA ALA A 176 -4.84 -6.40 9.96
C ALA A 176 -5.38 -5.08 9.38
N GLY A 177 -6.63 -5.05 8.92
CA GLY A 177 -7.25 -3.82 8.39
C GLY A 177 -7.35 -2.69 9.43
N LEU A 178 -7.62 -3.01 10.69
CA LEU A 178 -7.66 -2.03 11.77
C LEU A 178 -6.25 -1.50 12.09
N LEU A 179 -5.25 -2.38 12.09
CA LEU A 179 -3.86 -1.99 12.29
C LEU A 179 -3.37 -1.08 11.16
N LEU A 180 -3.60 -1.46 9.91
CA LEU A 180 -3.18 -0.70 8.73
C LEU A 180 -3.84 0.68 8.68
N GLY A 181 -5.13 0.79 9.03
CA GLY A 181 -5.83 2.07 9.08
C GLY A 181 -5.25 3.09 10.08
N ALA A 182 -4.42 2.65 11.03
CA ALA A 182 -3.72 3.50 11.99
C ALA A 182 -2.23 3.73 11.65
N MET A 183 -1.70 3.05 10.62
CA MET A 183 -0.29 3.12 10.23
C MET A 183 -0.04 4.15 9.12
N PRO A 184 1.21 4.64 8.98
CA PRO A 184 1.59 5.44 7.82
C PRO A 184 1.40 4.66 6.51
N GLN A 185 1.06 5.34 5.42
CA GLN A 185 0.87 4.75 4.08
C GLN A 185 2.07 3.90 3.62
N ALA A 186 3.29 4.31 3.98
CA ALA A 186 4.52 3.55 3.73
C ALA A 186 4.45 2.08 4.19
N THR A 187 3.72 1.79 5.27
CA THR A 187 3.50 0.42 5.75
C THR A 187 2.75 -0.42 4.72
N GLU A 188 1.68 0.12 4.15
CA GLU A 188 0.90 -0.56 3.12
C GLU A 188 1.70 -0.70 1.83
N ASP A 189 2.39 0.36 1.40
CA ASP A 189 3.20 0.33 0.18
C ASP A 189 4.32 -0.72 0.23
N LEU A 190 4.93 -0.94 1.41
CA LEU A 190 5.92 -2.00 1.62
C LEU A 190 5.29 -3.40 1.61
N LEU A 191 4.09 -3.56 2.19
CA LEU A 191 3.39 -4.85 2.25
C LEU A 191 2.78 -5.25 0.90
N LEU A 192 2.46 -4.26 0.06
CA LEU A 192 1.97 -4.45 -1.30
C LEU A 192 3.10 -4.53 -2.33
N GLY A 193 4.33 -4.23 -1.93
CA GLY A 193 5.51 -4.24 -2.81
C GLY A 193 5.58 -3.06 -3.78
N ARG A 194 4.83 -1.98 -3.53
CA ARG A 194 4.94 -0.71 -4.27
C ARG A 194 6.25 0.01 -3.98
N THR A 195 6.82 -0.22 -2.80
CA THR A 195 8.12 0.33 -2.38
C THR A 195 8.95 -0.77 -1.72
N VAL A 196 10.26 -0.54 -1.65
CA VAL A 196 11.22 -1.40 -0.96
C VAL A 196 11.99 -0.60 0.11
N PRO A 197 12.63 -1.25 1.09
CA PRO A 197 13.38 -0.56 2.14
C PRO A 197 14.39 0.48 1.65
N GLU A 198 14.98 0.28 0.46
CA GLU A 198 15.94 1.17 -0.18
C GLU A 198 15.37 2.53 -0.58
N ASP A 199 14.05 2.62 -0.77
CA ASP A 199 13.35 3.86 -1.18
C ASP A 199 13.23 4.86 -0.02
N TYR A 200 13.49 4.42 1.20
CA TYR A 200 13.35 5.20 2.42
C TYR A 200 14.74 5.65 2.93
N PRO A 201 15.02 6.96 2.98
CA PRO A 201 16.36 7.48 3.27
C PRO A 201 16.83 7.23 4.71
N ASP A 202 15.89 7.11 5.66
CA ASP A 202 16.14 6.88 7.08
C ASP A 202 16.19 5.37 7.43
N SER A 203 16.14 4.49 6.43
CA SER A 203 16.19 3.03 6.61
C SER A 203 17.63 2.51 6.66
N ILE A 204 17.83 1.34 7.24
CA ILE A 204 19.09 0.60 7.26
C ILE A 204 18.90 -0.68 6.46
N GLN A 205 19.77 -0.95 5.50
CA GLN A 205 19.71 -2.15 4.66
C GLN A 205 20.29 -3.36 5.41
N ALA A 206 20.04 -4.56 4.89
CA ALA A 206 20.54 -5.81 5.45
C ALA A 206 22.06 -5.77 5.74
N ASP A 207 22.85 -5.15 4.85
CA ASP A 207 24.30 -4.98 4.98
C ASP A 207 24.74 -3.90 5.99
N GLY A 208 23.80 -3.26 6.67
CA GLY A 208 24.02 -2.22 7.67
C GLY A 208 24.25 -0.82 7.09
N LYS A 209 24.18 -0.64 5.76
CA LYS A 209 24.30 0.70 5.16
C LYS A 209 22.96 1.43 5.23
N GLY A 210 23.03 2.75 5.40
CA GLY A 210 21.86 3.61 5.28
C GLY A 210 21.21 3.51 3.88
N GLY A 211 19.89 3.71 3.85
CA GLY A 211 19.11 3.80 2.62
C GLY A 211 19.70 4.86 1.69
N LYS A 212 19.49 4.68 0.39
CA LYS A 212 19.96 5.68 -0.57
C LYS A 212 19.23 6.98 -0.25
N ARG A 213 19.96 8.04 0.15
CA ARG A 213 19.44 9.40 0.06
C ARG A 213 18.94 9.55 -1.37
N GLY A 214 17.62 9.67 -1.53
CA GLY A 214 16.93 9.51 -2.81
C GLY A 214 17.73 10.11 -3.95
N ARG A 215 17.92 9.33 -5.01
CA ARG A 215 18.36 9.89 -6.29
C ARG A 215 17.27 10.88 -6.66
N PHE A 216 17.60 12.15 -6.49
CA PHE A 216 16.75 13.29 -6.76
C PHE A 216 15.90 13.07 -8.03
N MET A 217 14.58 13.12 -7.83
CA MET A 217 13.55 13.33 -8.84
C MET A 217 13.73 14.73 -9.43
N TRP A 218 14.78 14.92 -10.22
CA TRP A 218 15.01 16.13 -11.01
C TRP A 218 14.84 15.72 -12.45
N PHE A 219 13.88 16.34 -13.13
CA PHE A 219 13.64 16.51 -14.57
C PHE A 219 12.16 16.31 -14.94
N ARG A 220 11.32 17.28 -14.58
CA ARG A 220 10.31 17.79 -15.52
C ARG A 220 10.64 19.27 -15.72
N LYS A 221 11.29 19.56 -16.85
CA LYS A 221 11.65 20.91 -17.26
C LYS A 221 10.58 21.36 -18.24
N ARG A 222 9.93 22.47 -17.86
CA ARG A 222 9.19 23.48 -18.63
C ARG A 222 8.58 23.10 -19.97
#